data_AF-A0A8S1PUV5-F1
#
_entry.id   AF-A0A8S1PUV5-F1
#
_cell.length_a   1.000
_cell.length_b   1.000
_cell.length_c   1.000
_cell.angle_alpha   90.00
_cell.angle_beta   90.00
_cell.angle_gamma   90.00
#
_symmetry.space_group_name_H-M   'P 1'
#
loop_
_entity.id
_entity.type
_entity.pdbx_description
1 polymer ?
#
loop_
_entity_poly.entity_id
_entity_poly.type
_entity_poly.pdbx_seq_one_letter_code
_entity_poly.pdbx_strand_id
1 'polypeptide(L)'
;MVSIASGIIIDTFGQLREDENKMNSDIKDKCFICGQENIIFERSSDGSSSGFKNHLKQNHYMWNYLYYIAYLQWKDSQYFSGIKSYVNKKIKDKDMSWISFGRARELVKGEDEQEKQAKQMEQSSVNLVQQLTHSNDIISALKEKKEKKKQHFLQQTQPTQHKEQIGSQQSMALL
;
A
#
# COMPACT_ATOMS: atom_id res chain seq x y z
N MET A 1 -54.28 25.86 19.63
CA MET A 1 -53.00 26.61 19.49
C MET A 1 -52.06 26.38 20.66
N VAL A 2 -52.50 26.52 21.92
CA VAL A 2 -51.64 26.34 23.12
C VAL A 2 -50.91 24.98 23.13
N SER A 3 -51.58 23.88 22.81
CA SER A 3 -50.97 22.54 22.78
C SER A 3 -49.93 22.35 21.66
N ILE A 4 -50.04 23.08 20.54
CA ILE A 4 -49.09 23.01 19.42
C ILE A 4 -47.81 23.77 19.79
N ALA A 5 -47.95 24.97 20.36
CA ALA A 5 -46.80 25.75 20.82
C ALA A 5 -46.01 25.01 21.92
N SER A 6 -46.70 24.40 22.89
CA SER A 6 -46.05 23.57 23.92
C SER A 6 -45.36 22.34 23.32
N GLY A 7 -45.94 21.70 22.30
CA GLY A 7 -45.31 20.58 21.59
C GLY A 7 -43.99 20.95 20.92
N ILE A 8 -43.93 22.10 20.23
CA ILE A 8 -42.70 22.60 19.58
C ILE A 8 -41.61 22.90 20.62
N ILE A 9 -41.98 23.48 21.76
CA ILE A 9 -41.05 23.78 22.85
C ILE A 9 -40.46 22.49 23.43
N ILE A 10 -41.30 21.48 23.68
CA ILE A 10 -40.85 20.17 24.21
C ILE A 10 -39.91 19.49 23.22
N ASP A 11 -40.24 19.49 21.93
CA ASP A 11 -39.40 18.91 20.89
C ASP A 11 -38.03 19.59 20.82
N THR A 12 -38.01 20.92 20.87
CA THR A 12 -36.76 21.70 20.88
C THR A 12 -35.89 21.37 22.10
N PHE A 13 -36.47 21.28 23.30
CA PHE A 13 -35.72 20.86 24.49
C PHE A 13 -35.27 19.40 24.43
N GLY A 14 -36.06 18.53 23.79
CA GLY A 14 -35.67 17.15 23.49
C GLY A 14 -34.41 17.10 22.62
N GLN A 15 -34.40 17.85 21.52
CA GLN A 15 -33.25 17.95 20.62
C GLN A 15 -32.01 18.51 21.34
N LEU A 16 -32.13 19.60 22.10
CA LEU A 16 -31.02 20.18 22.85
C LEU A 16 -30.39 19.18 23.83
N ARG A 17 -31.22 18.34 24.48
CA ARG A 17 -30.74 17.29 25.39
C ARG A 17 -30.02 16.18 24.64
N GLU A 18 -30.52 15.78 23.48
CA GLU A 18 -29.88 14.77 22.65
C GLU A 18 -28.53 15.25 22.14
N ASP A 19 -28.44 16.50 21.68
CA ASP A 19 -27.19 17.14 21.25
C ASP A 19 -26.16 17.21 22.39
N GLU A 20 -26.59 17.60 23.59
CA GLU A 20 -25.72 17.62 24.77
C GLU A 20 -25.20 16.21 25.11
N ASN A 21 -26.08 15.20 25.09
CA ASN A 21 -25.70 13.82 25.34
C ASN A 21 -24.70 13.31 24.31
N LYS A 22 -24.93 13.61 23.03
CA LYS A 22 -24.05 13.23 21.92
C LYS A 22 -22.66 13.88 22.08
N MET A 23 -22.62 15.17 22.38
CA MET A 23 -21.36 15.88 22.65
C MET A 23 -20.61 15.26 23.84
N ASN A 24 -21.32 14.96 24.93
CA ASN A 24 -20.73 14.35 26.12
C ASN A 24 -20.19 12.94 25.87
N SER A 25 -20.86 12.15 25.03
CA SER A 25 -20.35 10.86 24.57
C SER A 25 -19.12 11.02 23.71
N ASP A 26 -19.13 11.93 22.73
CA ASP A 26 -17.97 12.19 21.86
C ASP A 26 -16.73 12.62 22.66
N ILE A 27 -16.90 13.48 23.69
CA ILE A 27 -15.80 13.90 24.58
C ILE A 27 -15.20 12.72 25.36
N LYS A 28 -16.00 11.73 25.74
CA LYS A 28 -15.56 10.56 26.50
C LYS A 28 -14.92 9.50 25.62
N ASP A 29 -15.47 9.31 24.43
CA ASP A 29 -15.18 8.16 23.60
C ASP A 29 -14.22 8.44 22.45
N LYS A 30 -13.96 9.71 22.09
CA LYS A 30 -13.08 10.07 20.98
C LYS A 30 -11.92 10.95 21.42
N CYS A 31 -10.75 10.75 20.81
CA CYS A 31 -9.63 11.66 21.00
C CYS A 31 -9.88 12.99 20.28
N PHE A 32 -9.74 14.12 20.98
CA PHE A 32 -9.90 15.45 20.41
C PHE A 32 -8.92 15.77 19.25
N ILE A 33 -7.72 15.19 19.26
CA ILE A 33 -6.66 15.50 18.29
C ILE A 33 -6.79 14.65 17.02
N CYS A 34 -6.88 13.32 17.15
CA CYS A 34 -6.91 12.42 16.00
C CYS A 34 -8.31 11.92 15.61
N GLY A 35 -9.32 12.13 16.46
CA GLY A 35 -10.71 11.72 16.22
C GLY A 35 -10.96 10.21 16.34
N GLN A 36 -9.97 9.42 16.74
CA GLN A 36 -10.12 7.97 16.89
C GLN A 36 -10.89 7.60 18.16
N GLU A 37 -11.72 6.56 18.05
CA GLU A 37 -12.53 6.05 19.15
C GLU A 37 -11.71 5.25 20.16
N ASN A 38 -12.09 5.32 21.44
CA ASN A 38 -11.41 4.66 22.55
C ASN A 38 -11.28 3.15 22.33
N ILE A 39 -12.30 2.52 21.74
CA ILE A 39 -12.35 1.09 21.48
C ILE A 39 -11.24 0.62 20.55
N ILE A 40 -10.77 1.48 19.63
CA ILE A 40 -9.68 1.16 18.71
C ILE A 40 -8.38 1.03 19.51
N PHE A 41 -8.15 1.93 20.46
CA PHE A 41 -6.98 1.89 21.35
C PHE A 41 -7.00 0.69 22.28
N GLU A 42 -8.15 0.41 22.91
CA GLU A 42 -8.31 -0.75 23.79
C GLU A 42 -8.14 -2.08 23.04
N ARG A 43 -8.58 -2.17 21.78
CA ARG A 43 -8.36 -3.36 20.92
C ARG A 43 -6.91 -3.51 20.46
N SER A 44 -6.23 -2.40 20.19
CA SER A 44 -4.82 -2.40 19.74
C SER A 44 -3.83 -2.68 20.87
N SER A 45 -4.29 -2.61 22.13
CA SER A 45 -3.44 -2.90 23.27
C SER A 45 -3.36 -4.40 23.56
N ASP A 46 -2.28 -5.03 23.11
CA ASP A 46 -1.94 -6.46 23.36
C ASP A 46 -1.57 -6.72 24.84
N GLY A 47 -2.42 -6.30 25.78
CA GLY A 47 -2.24 -6.46 27.23
C GLY A 47 -1.09 -5.65 27.86
N SER A 48 -0.24 -5.01 27.05
CA SER A 48 1.02 -4.39 27.50
C SER A 48 1.19 -2.93 27.09
N SER A 49 0.33 -2.40 26.22
CA SER A 49 0.44 -1.02 25.74
C SER A 49 -0.69 -0.16 26.26
N SER A 50 -0.37 0.70 27.22
CA SER A 50 -1.02 1.96 27.55
C SER A 50 -2.22 2.35 26.66
N GLY A 51 -3.44 2.01 27.11
CA GLY A 51 -4.70 2.23 26.40
C GLY A 51 -5.11 3.69 26.23
N PHE A 52 -6.40 3.95 26.02
CA PHE A 52 -6.91 5.27 25.61
C PHE A 52 -6.52 6.42 26.56
N LYS A 53 -6.52 6.16 27.88
CA LYS A 53 -6.12 7.16 28.88
C LYS A 53 -4.67 7.62 28.73
N ASN A 54 -3.76 6.72 28.37
CA ASN A 54 -2.37 7.09 28.17
C ASN A 54 -2.19 7.83 26.86
N HIS A 55 -2.87 7.40 25.81
CA HIS A 55 -2.90 8.11 24.53
C HIS A 55 -3.25 9.59 24.72
N LEU A 56 -4.31 9.90 25.49
CA LEU A 56 -4.70 11.27 25.81
C LEU A 56 -3.67 12.05 26.63
N LYS A 57 -2.95 11.41 27.56
CA LYS A 57 -2.04 12.10 28.48
C LYS A 57 -0.63 12.27 27.94
N GLN A 58 -0.10 11.27 27.24
CA GLN A 58 1.29 11.24 26.80
C GLN A 58 1.46 11.67 25.35
N ASN A 59 0.50 11.32 24.47
CA ASN A 59 0.63 11.55 23.04
C ASN A 59 -0.23 12.72 22.58
N HIS A 60 -1.53 12.71 22.88
CA HIS A 60 -2.50 13.69 22.41
C HIS A 60 -3.08 14.57 23.53
N TYR A 61 -2.20 15.07 24.41
CA TYR A 61 -2.62 16.03 25.43
C TYR A 61 -2.87 17.39 24.78
N MET A 62 -4.16 17.77 24.69
CA MET A 62 -4.62 18.95 23.96
C MET A 62 -3.85 20.23 24.32
N TRP A 63 -3.56 20.43 25.60
CA TRP A 63 -2.87 21.64 26.07
C TRP A 63 -1.45 21.78 25.53
N ASN A 64 -0.77 20.67 25.24
CA ASN A 64 0.56 20.73 24.62
C ASN A 64 0.51 21.36 23.23
N TYR A 65 -0.56 21.14 22.45
CA TYR A 65 -0.74 21.78 21.15
C TYR A 65 -0.93 23.29 21.32
N LEU A 66 -1.77 23.72 22.26
CA LEU A 66 -1.98 25.13 22.55
C LEU A 66 -0.69 25.81 22.99
N TYR A 67 0.07 25.20 23.91
CA TYR A 67 1.35 25.72 24.36
C TYR A 67 2.38 25.80 23.23
N TYR A 68 2.39 24.81 22.34
CA TYR A 68 3.29 24.81 21.20
C TYR A 68 2.96 25.92 20.19
N ILE A 69 1.68 26.16 19.91
CA ILE A 69 1.24 27.28 19.07
C ILE A 69 1.67 28.62 19.70
N ALA A 70 1.39 28.82 20.99
CA ALA A 70 1.80 30.03 21.71
C ALA A 70 3.33 30.22 21.72
N TYR A 71 4.07 29.13 21.92
CA TYR A 71 5.54 29.13 21.86
C TYR A 71 6.06 29.58 20.48
N LEU A 72 5.48 29.07 19.38
CA LEU A 72 5.88 29.46 18.03
C LEU A 72 5.51 30.91 17.69
N GLN A 73 4.47 31.46 18.30
CA GLN A 73 4.10 32.86 18.13
C GLN A 73 5.03 33.81 18.89
N TRP A 74 5.49 33.41 20.08
CA TRP A 74 6.33 34.25 20.93
C TRP A 74 7.83 34.14 20.60
N LYS A 75 8.31 32.96 20.21
CA LYS A 75 9.72 32.72 19.95
C LYS A 75 10.14 33.24 18.58
N ASP A 76 11.35 33.78 18.50
CA ASP A 76 11.93 34.24 17.24
C ASP A 76 12.13 33.08 16.24
N SER A 77 11.53 33.25 15.06
CA SER A 77 11.53 32.28 13.97
C SER A 77 12.90 31.97 13.37
N GLN A 78 13.90 32.83 13.55
CA GLN A 78 15.25 32.57 13.03
C GLN A 78 15.93 31.36 13.70
N TYR A 79 15.49 31.00 14.92
CA TYR A 79 16.02 29.85 15.68
C TYR A 79 15.14 28.60 15.57
N PHE A 80 14.20 28.57 14.64
CA PHE A 80 13.35 27.41 14.46
C PHE A 80 14.11 26.30 13.73
N SER A 81 14.02 25.08 14.26
CA SER A 81 14.41 23.88 13.53
C SER A 81 13.50 23.69 12.32
N GLY A 82 13.92 22.87 11.34
CA GLY A 82 13.13 22.63 10.11
C GLY A 82 11.67 22.24 10.39
N ILE A 83 11.42 21.38 11.37
CA ILE A 83 10.07 20.98 11.77
C ILE A 83 9.27 22.13 12.40
N LYS A 84 9.90 22.96 13.23
CA LYS A 84 9.26 24.15 13.83
C LYS A 84 8.88 25.16 12.74
N SER A 85 9.78 25.41 11.79
CA SER A 85 9.54 26.29 10.65
C SER A 85 8.41 25.77 9.76
N TYR A 86 8.36 24.47 9.51
CA TYR A 86 7.26 23.82 8.79
C TYR A 86 5.92 24.05 9.49
N VAL A 87 5.81 23.73 10.77
CA VAL A 87 4.56 23.90 11.53
C VAL A 87 4.18 25.38 11.64
N ASN A 88 5.14 26.27 11.88
CA ASN A 88 4.88 27.71 11.93
C ASN A 88 4.32 28.25 10.62
N LYS A 89 4.85 27.79 9.48
CA LYS A 89 4.31 28.13 8.16
C LYS A 89 2.86 27.64 8.01
N LYS A 90 2.58 26.38 8.37
CA LYS A 90 1.24 25.81 8.32
C LYS A 90 0.24 26.59 9.19
N ILE A 91 0.63 27.00 10.39
CA ILE A 91 -0.20 27.84 11.27
C ILE A 91 -0.48 29.20 10.63
N LYS A 92 0.53 29.86 10.04
CA LYS A 92 0.37 31.16 9.35
C LYS A 92 -0.56 31.05 8.14
N ASP A 93 -0.45 29.95 7.39
CA ASP A 93 -1.28 29.66 6.23
C ASP A 93 -2.70 29.17 6.62
N LYS A 94 -2.99 29.06 7.93
CA LYS A 94 -4.23 28.49 8.51
C LYS A 94 -4.51 27.06 8.02
N ASP A 95 -3.46 26.33 7.66
CA ASP A 95 -3.51 24.95 7.24
C ASP A 95 -3.34 24.02 8.46
N MET A 96 -4.36 23.21 8.75
CA MET A 96 -4.38 22.28 9.89
C MET A 96 -3.76 20.92 9.57
N SER A 97 -3.25 20.69 8.36
CA SER A 97 -2.66 19.41 7.93
C SER A 97 -1.44 18.93 8.73
N TRP A 98 -0.86 19.80 9.56
CA TRP A 98 0.20 19.43 10.49
C TRP A 98 -0.29 18.67 11.74
N ILE A 99 -1.59 18.73 12.04
CA ILE A 99 -2.22 17.98 13.14
C ILE A 99 -2.44 16.53 12.69
N SER A 100 -2.25 15.57 13.59
CA SER A 100 -2.37 14.12 13.35
C SER A 100 -3.82 13.65 13.24
N PHE A 101 -4.58 14.17 12.26
CA PHE A 101 -5.94 13.67 11.99
C PHE A 101 -5.92 12.22 11.52
N GLY A 102 -6.82 11.41 12.10
CA GLY A 102 -7.01 10.00 11.74
C GLY A 102 -5.83 9.08 12.07
N ARG A 103 -4.76 9.61 12.69
CA ARG A 103 -3.51 8.88 12.89
C ARG A 103 -3.06 8.99 14.34
N ALA A 104 -2.61 7.87 14.88
CA ALA A 104 -2.01 7.80 16.21
C ALA A 104 -0.88 6.78 16.19
N ARG A 105 0.24 7.09 16.86
CA ARG A 105 1.45 6.27 16.84
C ARG A 105 1.19 4.83 17.26
N GLU A 106 0.29 4.63 18.21
CA GLU A 106 -0.06 3.33 18.76
C GLU A 106 -0.81 2.44 17.74
N LEU A 107 -1.46 3.04 16.75
CA LEU A 107 -2.28 2.35 15.75
C LEU A 107 -1.49 1.93 14.50
N VAL A 108 -0.27 2.45 14.30
CA VAL A 108 0.54 2.24 13.07
C VAL A 108 1.08 0.82 12.93
N LYS A 109 1.08 0.01 14.00
CA LYS A 109 1.67 -1.35 14.01
C LYS A 109 1.11 -2.31 12.94
N GLY A 110 -0.11 -2.09 12.45
CA GLY A 110 -0.72 -2.96 11.43
C GLY A 110 -0.38 -2.58 9.99
N GLU A 111 -0.08 -1.32 9.71
CA GLU A 111 0.15 -0.82 8.35
C GLU A 111 1.51 -1.27 7.80
N ASP A 112 2.56 -1.22 8.64
CA ASP A 112 3.90 -1.66 8.26
C ASP A 112 3.95 -3.17 7.93
N GLU A 113 3.20 -4.00 8.65
CA GLU A 113 3.16 -5.44 8.40
C GLU A 113 2.33 -5.79 7.14
N GLN A 114 1.22 -5.09 6.90
CA GLN A 114 0.45 -5.24 5.67
C GLN A 114 1.22 -4.75 4.43
N GLU A 115 1.90 -3.61 4.53
CA GLU A 115 2.74 -3.07 3.46
C GLU A 115 3.95 -3.98 3.19
N LYS A 116 4.60 -4.51 4.24
CA LYS A 116 5.67 -5.52 4.09
C LYS A 116 5.15 -6.80 3.41
N GLN A 117 4.00 -7.32 3.82
CA GLN A 117 3.40 -8.50 3.19
C GLN A 117 3.05 -8.25 1.73
N ALA A 118 2.48 -7.09 1.40
CA ALA A 118 2.19 -6.69 0.03
C ALA A 118 3.47 -6.62 -0.83
N LYS A 119 4.51 -5.94 -0.33
CA LYS A 119 5.82 -5.86 -1.00
C LYS A 119 6.49 -7.23 -1.16
N GLN A 120 6.39 -8.10 -0.16
CA GLN A 120 6.96 -9.44 -0.19
C GLN A 120 6.23 -10.34 -1.20
N MET A 121 4.91 -10.22 -1.31
CA MET A 121 4.10 -10.92 -2.31
C MET A 121 4.39 -10.41 -3.72
N GLU A 122 4.53 -9.10 -3.90
CA GLU A 122 4.91 -8.48 -5.17
C GLU A 122 6.31 -8.96 -5.63
N GLN A 123 7.30 -8.94 -4.74
CA GLN A 123 8.65 -9.45 -5.04
C GLN A 123 8.63 -10.94 -5.42
N SER A 124 7.81 -11.75 -4.72
CA SER A 124 7.66 -13.17 -5.03
C SER A 124 7.04 -13.38 -6.41
N SER A 125 6.07 -12.54 -6.79
CA SER A 125 5.45 -12.59 -8.13
C SER A 125 6.45 -12.25 -9.24
N VAL A 126 7.30 -11.23 -9.04
CA VAL A 126 8.35 -10.83 -9.99
C VAL A 126 9.38 -11.95 -10.18
N ASN A 127 9.82 -12.58 -9.09
CA ASN A 127 10.75 -13.72 -9.15
C ASN A 127 10.16 -14.90 -9.94
N LEU A 128 8.87 -15.19 -9.76
CA LEU A 128 8.17 -16.25 -10.48
C LEU A 128 8.10 -15.97 -11.99
N VAL A 129 7.76 -14.74 -12.37
CA VAL A 129 7.75 -14.29 -13.77
C VAL A 129 9.15 -14.42 -14.38
N GLN A 130 10.18 -14.03 -13.63
CA GLN A 130 11.56 -14.14 -14.10
C GLN A 130 11.99 -15.61 -14.32
N GLN A 131 11.61 -16.54 -13.43
CA GLN A 131 11.85 -17.97 -13.65
C GLN A 131 11.10 -18.52 -14.86
N LEU A 132 9.86 -18.07 -15.09
CA LEU A 132 9.06 -18.49 -16.24
C LEU A 132 9.65 -17.98 -17.56
N THR A 133 10.11 -16.72 -17.61
CA THR A 133 10.80 -16.17 -18.79
C THR A 133 12.07 -16.96 -19.10
N HIS A 134 12.91 -17.23 -18.09
CA HIS A 134 14.11 -18.04 -18.26
C HIS A 134 13.80 -19.46 -18.77
N SER A 135 12.75 -20.10 -18.24
CA SER A 135 12.31 -21.41 -18.71
C SER A 135 11.82 -21.37 -20.16
N ASN A 136 11.10 -20.31 -20.55
CA ASN A 136 10.68 -20.10 -21.94
C ASN A 136 11.87 -19.91 -22.89
N ASP A 137 12.90 -19.19 -22.46
CA ASP A 137 14.14 -19.00 -23.24
C ASP A 137 14.91 -20.32 -23.42
N ILE A 138 14.96 -21.16 -22.39
CA ILE A 138 15.52 -22.50 -22.51
C ILE A 138 14.71 -23.34 -23.50
N ILE A 139 13.38 -23.31 -23.40
CA ILE A 139 12.50 -24.05 -24.31
C ILE A 139 12.68 -23.59 -25.76
N SER A 140 12.79 -22.29 -26.02
CA SER A 140 13.01 -21.75 -27.36
C SER A 140 14.37 -22.17 -27.92
N ALA A 141 15.44 -22.09 -27.12
CA ALA A 141 16.78 -22.55 -27.50
C ALA A 141 16.84 -24.06 -27.78
N LEU A 142 16.12 -24.88 -27.01
CA LEU A 142 16.00 -26.32 -27.25
C LEU A 142 15.22 -26.62 -28.54
N LYS A 143 14.14 -25.87 -28.82
CA LYS A 143 13.39 -25.98 -30.08
C LYS A 143 14.28 -25.65 -31.29
N GLU A 144 15.05 -24.57 -31.23
CA GLU A 144 16.00 -24.21 -32.30
C GLU A 144 17.08 -25.28 -32.51
N LYS A 145 17.65 -25.83 -31.43
CA LYS A 145 18.63 -26.93 -31.54
C LYS A 145 18.03 -28.17 -32.18
N LYS A 146 16.76 -28.47 -31.90
CA LYS A 146 16.03 -29.60 -32.49
C LYS A 146 15.80 -29.38 -33.99
N GLU A 147 15.40 -28.18 -34.41
CA GLU A 147 15.21 -27.85 -35.83
C GLU A 147 16.54 -27.84 -36.60
N LYS A 148 17.62 -27.29 -36.03
CA LYS A 148 18.96 -27.34 -36.64
C LYS A 148 19.44 -28.79 -36.82
N LYS A 149 19.22 -29.66 -35.83
CA LYS A 149 19.52 -31.10 -35.95
C LYS A 149 18.68 -31.80 -37.02
N LYS A 150 17.39 -31.44 -37.13
CA LYS A 150 16.49 -31.98 -38.15
C LYS A 150 16.93 -31.58 -39.56
N GLN A 151 17.28 -30.30 -39.78
CA GLN A 151 17.82 -29.80 -41.05
C GLN A 151 19.16 -30.45 -41.40
N HIS A 152 20.06 -30.60 -40.44
CA HIS A 152 21.35 -31.28 -40.64
C HIS A 152 21.17 -32.77 -41.00
N PHE A 153 20.21 -33.46 -40.39
CA PHE A 153 19.89 -34.85 -40.72
C PHE A 153 19.26 -34.99 -42.13
N LEU A 154 18.42 -34.04 -42.54
CA LEU A 154 17.84 -33.98 -43.89
C LEU A 154 18.90 -33.69 -44.97
N GLN A 155 19.95 -32.95 -44.65
CA GLN A 155 21.03 -32.64 -45.60
C GLN A 155 22.03 -33.80 -45.78
N GLN A 156 22.12 -34.72 -44.81
CA GLN A 156 22.98 -35.91 -44.87
C GLN A 156 22.34 -37.13 -45.53
N THR A 157 21.03 -37.09 -45.83
CA THR A 157 20.26 -38.24 -46.37
C THR A 157 19.81 -38.07 -47.83
N GLN A 158 20.43 -37.16 -48.60
CA GLN A 158 20.23 -37.13 -50.05
C GLN A 158 20.96 -38.33 -50.71
N PRO A 159 20.29 -39.14 -51.55
CA PRO A 159 20.95 -40.26 -52.22
C PRO A 159 21.90 -39.72 -53.29
N THR A 160 23.19 -40.02 -53.15
CA THR A 160 24.22 -39.75 -54.15
C THR A 160 23.94 -40.59 -55.40
N GLN A 161 23.55 -39.93 -56.50
CA GLN A 161 23.52 -40.53 -57.82
C GLN A 161 24.96 -40.80 -58.27
N HIS A 162 25.41 -42.05 -58.16
CA HIS A 162 26.63 -42.50 -58.81
C HIS A 162 26.50 -43.97 -59.23
N LYS A 163 25.87 -44.22 -60.38
CA LYS A 163 26.12 -45.40 -61.24
C LYS A 163 25.28 -45.30 -62.51
N GLU A 164 25.87 -44.76 -63.57
CA GLU A 164 25.47 -45.06 -64.94
C GLU A 164 26.64 -44.78 -65.89
N GLN A 165 27.71 -45.55 -65.72
CA GLN A 165 28.72 -45.79 -66.75
C GLN A 165 29.27 -47.18 -66.45
N ILE A 166 28.65 -48.21 -67.03
CA ILE A 166 29.17 -49.53 -67.42
C ILE A 166 27.91 -50.27 -67.91
N GLY A 167 27.70 -50.32 -69.23
CA GLY A 167 26.53 -51.00 -69.80
C GLY A 167 26.19 -50.61 -71.24
N SER A 168 27.18 -50.36 -72.11
CA SER A 168 26.94 -50.19 -73.54
C SER A 168 28.17 -50.59 -74.37
N GLN A 169 28.72 -51.78 -74.12
CA GLN A 169 29.57 -52.48 -75.10
C GLN A 169 29.41 -53.99 -74.90
N GLN A 170 28.27 -54.54 -75.31
CA GLN A 170 28.14 -55.93 -75.78
C GLN A 170 26.69 -56.18 -76.25
N SER A 171 26.39 -55.74 -77.47
CA SER A 171 25.40 -56.40 -78.33
C SER A 171 25.53 -55.86 -79.77
N MET A 172 25.61 -56.78 -80.73
CA MET A 172 25.62 -56.61 -82.19
C MET A 172 26.97 -56.41 -82.89
N ALA A 173 27.62 -57.54 -83.20
CA ALA A 173 28.05 -57.84 -84.57
C ALA A 173 28.24 -59.37 -84.70
N LEU A 174 27.10 -60.07 -84.82
CA LEU A 174 27.00 -61.31 -85.59
C LEU A 174 26.32 -60.89 -86.89
N LEU A 175 26.93 -61.28 -88.02
CA LEU A 175 26.67 -60.92 -89.43
C LEU A 175 27.43 -59.68 -89.92
#